data_AF-B0Y0R4-F1
#
_entry.id   AF-B0Y0R4-F1
#
_cell.length_a   1.000
_cell.length_b   1.000
_cell.length_c   1.000
_cell.angle_alpha   90.00
_cell.angle_beta   90.00
_cell.angle_gamma   90.00
#
_symmetry.space_group_name_H-M   'P 1'
#
loop_
_entity.id
_entity.type
_entity.pdbx_description
1 polymer ?
#
loop_
_entity_poly.entity_id
_entity_poly.type
_entity_poly.pdbx_seq_one_letter_code
_entity_poly.pdbx_strand_id
1 'polypeptide(L)'
;MAEMNAAERFALIKENLQEILNPDIIEGILAEGRNPKIYWGTSPTGKPHCGYFVPAVKIAQFLAAGCDVTILIADIHGFLDNLKAPIELVEYRAKYYEYTIRAMLQAVGVSTEKLRFVLGSSYQKSPEYVMDVYKLCSLVSEHDAKKAGAEVVKQSNNSPLSGLLYPILQVLDEQHLDCDVQFGGVDQRKLFAASTEWQPKLGYRKRAHLLNPMVPGLTGGKMSSSEEESKIDLLEAADTVRKKIRKAQAAPKEVENNGVLSFAEFVLLPASALKTGRPEFRVSRERDGLEPLVYHDIKQMQEDYKNDILTPQLLKPAVAEALVELMAPIITAFEASKEWQEITLKAYPPPEKKKKEKKQKDKGNRYPGAKTAETAELPLREIGVQEPTAD
;
A
#
# COMPACT_ATOMS: atom_id res chain seq x y z
N MET A 1 -12.02 -27.14 -10.88
CA MET A 1 -10.60 -27.46 -10.60
C MET A 1 -10.57 -28.62 -9.63
N ALA A 2 -9.61 -29.55 -9.76
CA ALA A 2 -9.43 -30.59 -8.75
C ALA A 2 -9.18 -29.94 -7.38
N GLU A 3 -9.67 -30.55 -6.31
CA GLU A 3 -9.51 -30.03 -4.96
C GLU A 3 -8.04 -30.16 -4.55
N MET A 4 -7.38 -29.03 -4.26
CA MET A 4 -5.97 -28.99 -3.90
C MET A 4 -5.73 -29.72 -2.58
N ASN A 5 -4.72 -30.57 -2.52
CA ASN A 5 -4.31 -31.20 -1.26
C ASN A 5 -3.61 -30.17 -0.34
N ALA A 6 -3.39 -30.53 0.93
CA ALA A 6 -2.78 -29.64 1.93
C ALA A 6 -1.41 -29.07 1.51
N ALA A 7 -0.57 -29.88 0.85
CA ALA A 7 0.75 -29.44 0.40
C ALA A 7 0.67 -28.45 -0.78
N GLU A 8 -0.24 -28.68 -1.72
CA GLU A 8 -0.51 -27.76 -2.83
C GLU A 8 -1.08 -26.43 -2.32
N ARG A 9 -2.02 -26.47 -1.36
CA ARG A 9 -2.58 -25.27 -0.72
C ARG A 9 -1.48 -24.46 -0.03
N PHE A 10 -0.63 -25.13 0.75
CA PHE A 10 0.49 -24.46 1.41
C PHE A 10 1.51 -23.88 0.42
N ALA A 11 1.79 -24.58 -0.68
CA ALA A 11 2.67 -24.09 -1.74
C ALA A 11 2.14 -22.78 -2.36
N LEU A 12 0.83 -22.69 -2.62
CA LEU A 12 0.21 -21.48 -3.15
C LEU A 12 0.20 -20.33 -2.12
N ILE A 13 -0.04 -20.63 -0.84
CA ILE A 13 0.03 -19.64 0.25
C ILE A 13 1.43 -19.02 0.33
N LYS A 14 2.49 -19.84 0.26
CA LYS A 14 3.88 -19.39 0.43
C LYS A 14 4.57 -18.81 -0.80
N GLU A 15 3.98 -18.98 -1.99
CA GLU A 15 4.54 -18.50 -3.25
C GLU A 15 4.95 -17.02 -3.16
N ASN A 16 6.08 -16.59 -3.69
CA ASN A 16 6.48 -15.17 -3.75
C ASN A 16 6.45 -14.40 -2.41
N LEU A 17 6.50 -15.08 -1.26
CA LEU A 17 6.73 -14.45 0.05
C LEU A 17 8.23 -14.38 0.33
N GLN A 18 8.65 -13.32 1.01
CA GLN A 18 10.04 -13.15 1.44
C GLN A 18 10.31 -13.92 2.74
N GLU A 19 9.35 -13.97 3.65
CA GLU A 19 9.51 -14.60 4.96
C GLU A 19 8.17 -15.12 5.48
N ILE A 20 8.25 -16.19 6.29
CA ILE A 20 7.10 -16.77 7.01
C ILE A 20 7.52 -17.00 8.45
N LEU A 21 6.74 -16.48 9.40
CA LEU A 21 6.91 -16.72 10.83
C LEU A 21 5.88 -17.75 11.30
N ASN A 22 6.33 -18.72 12.11
CA ASN A 22 5.50 -19.80 12.66
C ASN A 22 4.71 -20.58 11.58
N PRO A 23 5.36 -21.12 10.53
CA PRO A 23 4.68 -21.83 9.45
C PRO A 23 3.92 -23.08 9.93
N ASP A 24 4.37 -23.68 11.03
CA ASP A 24 3.79 -24.85 11.69
C ASP A 24 2.31 -24.65 12.06
N ILE A 25 1.89 -23.42 12.38
CA ILE A 25 0.48 -23.10 12.65
C ILE A 25 -0.36 -23.30 11.39
N ILE A 26 0.14 -22.88 10.22
CA ILE A 26 -0.57 -23.01 8.94
C ILE A 26 -0.60 -24.48 8.52
N GLU A 27 0.54 -25.16 8.62
CA GLU A 27 0.67 -26.59 8.31
C GLU A 27 -0.27 -27.44 9.17
N GLY A 28 -0.36 -27.16 10.48
CA GLY A 28 -1.28 -27.83 11.39
C GLY A 28 -2.75 -27.66 11.00
N ILE A 29 -3.17 -26.42 10.70
CA ILE A 29 -4.54 -26.13 10.26
C ILE A 29 -4.88 -26.88 8.96
N LEU A 30 -3.96 -26.90 8.00
CA LEU A 30 -4.14 -27.61 6.74
C LEU A 30 -4.16 -29.13 6.91
N ALA A 31 -3.32 -29.67 7.81
CA ALA A 31 -3.30 -31.09 8.14
C ALA A 31 -4.60 -31.58 8.82
N GLU A 32 -5.26 -30.70 9.57
CA GLU A 32 -6.58 -30.94 10.15
C GLU A 32 -7.73 -30.83 9.12
N GLY A 33 -7.43 -30.47 7.86
CA GLY A 33 -8.44 -30.26 6.82
C GLY A 33 -9.22 -28.94 6.98
N ARG A 34 -8.76 -28.03 7.85
CA ARG A 34 -9.39 -26.71 8.06
C ARG A 34 -8.85 -25.68 7.08
N ASN A 35 -9.50 -24.51 7.05
CA ASN A 35 -9.07 -23.35 6.27
C ASN A 35 -8.37 -22.34 7.18
N PRO A 36 -7.14 -21.91 6.87
CA PRO A 36 -6.51 -20.83 7.60
C PRO A 36 -7.33 -19.54 7.49
N LYS A 37 -7.58 -18.89 8.64
CA LYS A 37 -8.17 -17.55 8.70
C LYS A 37 -7.07 -16.51 8.58
N ILE A 38 -6.99 -15.85 7.45
CA ILE A 38 -5.94 -14.86 7.15
C ILE A 38 -6.55 -13.47 7.18
N TYR A 39 -5.89 -12.50 7.82
CA TYR A 39 -6.25 -11.10 7.61
C TYR A 39 -5.12 -10.26 7.03
N TRP A 40 -5.52 -9.23 6.30
CA TRP A 40 -4.64 -8.18 5.79
C TRP A 40 -5.25 -6.83 6.15
N GLY A 41 -4.44 -5.95 6.74
CA GLY A 41 -4.86 -4.60 7.14
C GLY A 41 -4.41 -3.55 6.15
N THR A 42 -5.30 -2.60 5.86
CA THR A 42 -4.96 -1.42 5.04
C THR A 42 -5.59 -0.16 5.61
N SER A 43 -4.77 0.88 5.79
CA SER A 43 -5.22 2.18 6.28
C SER A 43 -5.77 3.04 5.13
N PRO A 44 -7.04 3.50 5.19
CA PRO A 44 -7.66 4.29 4.14
C PRO A 44 -7.13 5.73 4.10
N THR A 45 -5.95 5.92 3.50
CA THR A 45 -5.24 7.21 3.43
C THR A 45 -5.28 7.80 2.01
N GLY A 46 -4.22 7.67 1.22
CA GLY A 46 -4.18 8.07 -0.19
C GLY A 46 -5.04 7.15 -1.07
N LYS A 47 -5.18 7.45 -2.37
CA LYS A 47 -5.81 6.50 -3.31
C LYS A 47 -4.90 5.28 -3.53
N PRO A 48 -5.42 4.04 -3.54
CA PRO A 48 -4.68 2.88 -4.01
C PRO A 48 -4.20 3.08 -5.45
N HIS A 49 -2.97 2.66 -5.72
CA HIS A 49 -2.31 2.69 -7.02
C HIS A 49 -1.95 1.27 -7.47
N CYS A 50 -1.41 1.08 -8.67
CA CYS A 50 -1.07 -0.25 -9.21
C CYS A 50 -0.18 -1.12 -8.29
N GLY A 51 0.65 -0.52 -7.42
CA GLY A 51 1.37 -1.27 -6.39
C GLY A 51 0.49 -2.10 -5.44
N TYR A 52 -0.79 -1.76 -5.27
CA TYR A 52 -1.76 -2.57 -4.52
C TYR A 52 -2.06 -3.92 -5.19
N PHE A 53 -1.73 -4.11 -6.47
CA PHE A 53 -1.87 -5.42 -7.10
C PHE A 53 -0.94 -6.47 -6.46
N VAL A 54 0.20 -6.07 -5.87
CA VAL A 54 1.10 -7.00 -5.17
C VAL A 54 0.38 -7.70 -4.01
N PRO A 55 -0.18 -6.99 -3.01
CA PRO A 55 -0.98 -7.65 -1.97
C PRO A 55 -2.29 -8.23 -2.51
N ALA A 56 -2.94 -7.62 -3.51
CA ALA A 56 -4.20 -8.15 -4.05
C ALA A 56 -4.03 -9.53 -4.71
N VAL A 57 -2.97 -9.73 -5.48
CA VAL A 57 -2.63 -11.04 -6.08
C VAL A 57 -2.34 -12.08 -5.00
N LYS A 58 -1.64 -11.69 -3.92
CA LYS A 58 -1.39 -12.58 -2.78
C LYS A 58 -2.69 -12.97 -2.07
N ILE A 59 -3.59 -12.02 -1.84
CA ILE A 59 -4.93 -12.27 -1.30
C ILE A 59 -5.72 -13.20 -2.23
N ALA A 60 -5.60 -13.01 -3.55
CA ALA A 60 -6.23 -13.88 -4.53
C ALA A 60 -5.69 -15.32 -4.47
N GLN A 61 -4.39 -15.50 -4.27
CA GLN A 61 -3.78 -16.82 -4.01
C GLN A 61 -4.28 -17.45 -2.71
N PHE A 62 -4.49 -16.68 -1.64
CA PHE A 62 -5.09 -17.19 -0.40
C PHE A 62 -6.53 -17.68 -0.61
N LEU A 63 -7.35 -16.90 -1.31
CA LEU A 63 -8.73 -17.28 -1.65
C LEU A 63 -8.75 -18.54 -2.54
N ALA A 64 -7.85 -18.62 -3.53
CA ALA A 64 -7.70 -19.80 -4.39
C ALA A 64 -7.21 -21.04 -3.62
N ALA A 65 -6.38 -20.86 -2.59
CA ALA A 65 -5.99 -21.92 -1.65
C ALA A 65 -7.09 -22.29 -0.63
N GLY A 66 -8.27 -21.67 -0.74
CA GLY A 66 -9.44 -21.94 0.10
C GLY A 66 -9.41 -21.32 1.49
N CYS A 67 -8.49 -20.39 1.76
CA CYS A 67 -8.41 -19.66 3.03
C CYS A 67 -9.64 -18.75 3.23
N ASP A 68 -9.98 -18.50 4.50
CA ASP A 68 -10.98 -17.50 4.86
C ASP A 68 -10.26 -16.15 5.04
N VAL A 69 -10.55 -15.17 4.19
CA VAL A 69 -9.78 -13.92 4.14
C VAL A 69 -10.58 -12.75 4.67
N THR A 70 -10.00 -12.04 5.65
CA THR A 70 -10.54 -10.78 6.17
C THR A 70 -9.66 -9.61 5.74
N ILE A 71 -10.26 -8.60 5.12
CA ILE A 71 -9.60 -7.31 4.87
C ILE A 71 -10.06 -6.33 5.94
N LEU A 72 -9.12 -5.92 6.79
CA LEU A 72 -9.35 -4.87 7.76
C LEU A 72 -9.15 -3.52 7.09
N ILE A 73 -10.23 -2.77 6.93
CA ILE A 73 -10.18 -1.36 6.57
C ILE A 73 -9.92 -0.59 7.87
N ALA A 74 -8.64 -0.30 8.10
CA ALA A 74 -8.11 0.19 9.37
C ALA A 74 -8.30 1.71 9.49
N ASP A 75 -9.55 2.16 9.55
CA ASP A 75 -9.94 3.58 9.63
C ASP A 75 -9.40 4.30 10.87
N ILE A 76 -9.41 3.67 12.05
CA ILE A 76 -8.76 4.22 13.25
C ILE A 76 -7.27 4.39 13.03
N HIS A 77 -6.58 3.41 12.46
CA HIS A 77 -5.15 3.52 12.13
C HIS A 77 -4.88 4.60 11.09
N GLY A 78 -5.75 4.73 10.08
CA GLY A 78 -5.71 5.80 9.08
C GLY A 78 -5.82 7.18 9.71
N PHE A 79 -6.67 7.35 10.72
CA PHE A 79 -6.75 8.59 11.51
C PHE A 79 -5.49 8.83 12.35
N LEU A 80 -4.98 7.80 13.04
CA LEU A 80 -3.81 7.92 13.93
C LEU A 80 -2.51 8.24 13.17
N ASP A 81 -2.37 7.74 11.94
CA ASP A 81 -1.19 7.95 11.08
C ASP A 81 -1.32 9.18 10.17
N ASN A 82 -2.54 9.49 9.71
CA ASN A 82 -2.81 10.64 8.85
C ASN A 82 -3.64 11.71 9.56
N LEU A 83 -3.02 12.40 10.53
CA LEU A 83 -3.59 13.53 11.29
C LEU A 83 -4.11 14.70 10.44
N LYS A 84 -3.92 14.66 9.11
CA LYS A 84 -4.41 15.69 8.17
C LYS A 84 -5.80 15.40 7.61
N ALA A 85 -6.30 14.16 7.73
CA ALA A 85 -7.61 13.77 7.22
C ALA A 85 -8.66 13.77 8.36
N PRO A 86 -9.77 14.53 8.23
CA PRO A 86 -10.88 14.46 9.18
C PRO A 86 -11.46 13.04 9.25
N ILE A 87 -11.98 12.64 10.41
CA ILE A 87 -12.54 11.29 10.63
C ILE A 87 -13.70 10.99 9.67
N GLU A 88 -14.50 12.01 9.32
CA GLU A 88 -15.60 11.91 8.37
C GLU A 88 -15.10 11.60 6.95
N LEU A 89 -13.91 12.08 6.60
CA LEU A 89 -13.28 11.76 5.31
C LEU A 89 -12.81 10.30 5.27
N VAL A 90 -12.39 9.76 6.43
CA VAL A 90 -11.93 8.38 6.55
C VAL A 90 -13.06 7.39 6.26
N GLU A 91 -14.30 7.68 6.64
CA GLU A 91 -15.46 6.83 6.34
C GLU A 91 -15.70 6.68 4.83
N TYR A 92 -15.64 7.78 4.08
CA TYR A 92 -15.77 7.72 2.61
C TYR A 92 -14.58 7.00 1.96
N ARG A 93 -13.36 7.21 2.48
CA ARG A 93 -12.18 6.49 2.00
C ARG A 93 -12.27 5.00 2.30
N ALA A 94 -12.81 4.61 3.44
CA ALA A 94 -13.02 3.21 3.78
C ALA A 94 -13.90 2.50 2.74
N LYS A 95 -15.04 3.12 2.38
CA LYS A 95 -15.91 2.61 1.30
C LYS A 95 -15.22 2.57 -0.06
N TYR A 96 -14.47 3.63 -0.39
CA TYR A 96 -13.70 3.66 -1.63
C TYR A 96 -12.67 2.52 -1.71
N TYR A 97 -11.96 2.24 -0.62
CA TYR A 97 -11.02 1.13 -0.52
C TYR A 97 -11.72 -0.22 -0.71
N GLU A 98 -12.86 -0.42 -0.04
CA GLU A 98 -13.63 -1.66 -0.19
C GLU A 98 -14.01 -1.91 -1.66
N TYR A 99 -14.60 -0.92 -2.34
CA TYR A 99 -14.96 -1.04 -3.76
C TYR A 99 -13.74 -1.29 -4.64
N THR A 100 -12.65 -0.56 -4.40
CA THR A 100 -11.42 -0.69 -5.19
C THR A 100 -10.81 -2.08 -5.04
N ILE A 101 -10.64 -2.57 -3.81
CA ILE A 101 -10.01 -3.87 -3.56
C ILE A 101 -10.89 -5.01 -4.08
N ARG A 102 -12.22 -4.92 -3.91
CA ARG A 102 -13.15 -5.90 -4.45
C ARG A 102 -13.04 -5.98 -5.99
N ALA A 103 -13.01 -4.84 -6.66
CA ALA A 103 -12.83 -4.78 -8.11
C ALA A 103 -11.47 -5.32 -8.56
N MET A 104 -10.39 -5.06 -7.81
CA MET A 104 -9.06 -5.63 -8.09
C MET A 104 -9.05 -7.16 -8.01
N LEU A 105 -9.64 -7.74 -6.96
CA LEU A 105 -9.70 -9.20 -6.79
C LEU A 105 -10.54 -9.87 -7.88
N GLN A 106 -11.67 -9.24 -8.25
CA GLN A 106 -12.48 -9.69 -9.38
C GLN A 106 -11.72 -9.59 -10.71
N ALA A 107 -10.94 -8.52 -10.93
CA ALA A 107 -10.12 -8.34 -12.12
C ALA A 107 -8.98 -9.37 -12.22
N VAL A 108 -8.45 -9.85 -11.07
CA VAL A 108 -7.49 -10.97 -11.01
C VAL A 108 -8.18 -12.32 -11.30
N GLY A 109 -9.51 -12.41 -11.15
CA GLY A 109 -10.30 -13.58 -11.56
C GLY A 109 -10.60 -14.59 -10.45
N VAL A 110 -10.56 -14.17 -9.18
CA VAL A 110 -10.83 -15.06 -8.04
C VAL A 110 -12.24 -14.84 -7.46
N SER A 111 -12.82 -15.92 -6.91
CA SER A 111 -14.05 -15.83 -6.13
C SER A 111 -13.80 -15.06 -4.83
N THR A 112 -14.71 -14.14 -4.52
CA THR A 112 -14.69 -13.34 -3.29
C THR A 112 -15.70 -13.84 -2.24
N GLU A 113 -16.22 -15.07 -2.38
CA GLU A 113 -17.19 -15.64 -1.44
C GLU A 113 -16.65 -15.76 -0.01
N LYS A 114 -15.38 -16.15 0.12
CA LYS A 114 -14.66 -16.24 1.42
C LYS A 114 -13.96 -14.94 1.83
N LEU A 115 -14.27 -13.84 1.14
CA LEU A 115 -13.71 -12.52 1.44
C LEU A 115 -14.68 -11.72 2.32
N ARG A 116 -14.20 -11.28 3.47
CA ARG A 116 -14.92 -10.38 4.37
C ARG A 116 -14.19 -9.06 4.52
N PHE A 117 -14.92 -7.95 4.48
CA PHE A 117 -14.39 -6.64 4.88
C PHE A 117 -14.84 -6.34 6.31
N VAL A 118 -13.94 -5.80 7.12
CA VAL A 118 -14.22 -5.33 8.48
C VAL A 118 -13.69 -3.92 8.62
N LEU A 119 -14.52 -3.02 9.15
CA LEU A 119 -14.10 -1.66 9.49
C LEU A 119 -13.49 -1.65 10.90
N GLY A 120 -12.28 -1.13 11.09
CA GLY A 120 -11.61 -1.15 12.40
C GLY A 120 -12.45 -0.53 13.52
N SER A 121 -13.05 0.63 13.25
CA SER A 121 -13.93 1.32 14.20
C SER A 121 -15.18 0.55 14.61
N SER A 122 -15.54 -0.53 13.92
CA SER A 122 -16.69 -1.38 14.28
C SER A 122 -16.48 -2.18 15.56
N TYR A 123 -15.23 -2.47 15.95
CA TYR A 123 -14.91 -3.21 17.18
C TYR A 123 -13.85 -2.53 18.05
N GLN A 124 -12.97 -1.69 17.48
CA GLN A 124 -11.85 -1.08 18.22
C GLN A 124 -12.29 -0.03 19.27
N LYS A 125 -13.59 0.27 19.34
CA LYS A 125 -14.21 1.16 20.33
C LYS A 125 -15.01 0.38 21.39
N SER A 126 -15.09 -0.94 21.27
CA SER A 126 -15.83 -1.78 22.21
C SER A 126 -15.17 -1.79 23.59
N PRO A 127 -15.95 -1.94 24.69
CA PRO A 127 -15.38 -2.04 26.03
C PRO A 127 -14.32 -3.13 26.16
N GLU A 128 -14.54 -4.28 25.52
CA GLU A 128 -13.64 -5.43 25.55
C GLU A 128 -12.30 -5.11 24.89
N TYR A 129 -12.34 -4.53 23.69
CA TYR A 129 -11.13 -4.13 22.96
C TYR A 129 -10.35 -3.04 23.72
N VAL A 130 -11.05 -2.01 24.20
CA VAL A 130 -10.42 -0.91 24.94
C VAL A 130 -9.77 -1.41 26.23
N MET A 131 -10.39 -2.37 26.92
CA MET A 131 -9.79 -2.97 28.11
C MET A 131 -8.50 -3.74 27.76
N ASP A 132 -8.45 -4.44 26.64
CA ASP A 132 -7.22 -5.09 26.18
C ASP A 132 -6.13 -4.09 25.77
N VAL A 133 -6.50 -2.94 25.20
CA VAL A 133 -5.56 -1.83 24.97
C VAL A 133 -4.94 -1.40 26.30
N TYR A 134 -5.73 -1.19 27.35
CA TYR A 134 -5.20 -0.81 28.66
C TYR A 134 -4.29 -1.88 29.28
N LYS A 135 -4.68 -3.17 29.19
CA LYS A 135 -3.82 -4.27 29.66
C LYS A 135 -2.51 -4.32 28.89
N LEU A 136 -2.54 -4.18 27.57
CA LEU A 136 -1.31 -4.28 26.79
C LEU A 136 -0.39 -3.07 27.02
N CYS A 137 -0.96 -1.88 27.15
CA CYS A 137 -0.24 -0.67 27.55
C CYS A 137 0.41 -0.76 28.93
N SER A 138 -0.09 -1.60 29.85
CA SER A 138 0.55 -1.82 31.16
C SER A 138 1.66 -2.88 31.12
N LEU A 139 1.78 -3.63 30.03
CA LEU A 139 2.73 -4.75 29.87
C LEU A 139 3.84 -4.47 28.84
N VAL A 140 3.69 -3.41 28.04
CA VAL A 140 4.62 -3.04 26.97
C VAL A 140 5.28 -1.71 27.30
N SER A 141 6.61 -1.67 27.22
CA SER A 141 7.36 -0.44 27.45
C SER A 141 7.21 0.55 26.29
N GLU A 142 7.36 1.85 26.57
CA GLU A 142 7.39 2.88 25.53
C GLU A 142 8.46 2.57 24.46
N HIS A 143 9.63 2.11 24.90
CA HIS A 143 10.74 1.73 24.03
C HIS A 143 10.32 0.64 23.03
N ASP A 144 9.65 -0.41 23.49
CA ASP A 144 9.28 -1.55 22.65
C ASP A 144 8.15 -1.19 21.69
N ALA A 145 7.17 -0.39 22.13
CA ALA A 145 6.14 0.16 21.26
C ALA A 145 6.76 1.01 20.14
N LYS A 146 7.66 1.93 20.47
CA LYS A 146 8.36 2.76 19.49
C LYS A 146 9.18 1.93 18.50
N LYS A 147 9.91 0.92 19.01
CA LYS A 147 10.72 0.02 18.17
C LYS A 147 9.84 -0.79 17.21
N ALA A 148 8.70 -1.29 17.67
CA ALA A 148 7.79 -2.09 16.87
C ALA A 148 7.20 -1.28 15.69
N GLY A 149 6.81 -0.02 15.94
CA GLY A 149 6.21 0.86 14.92
C GLY A 149 7.20 1.61 14.02
N ALA A 150 8.51 1.47 14.21
CA ALA A 150 9.51 2.36 13.61
C ALA A 150 9.51 2.44 12.07
N GLU A 151 9.18 1.34 11.38
CA GLU A 151 9.18 1.27 9.91
C GLU A 151 7.81 1.60 9.28
N VAL A 152 6.74 1.62 10.09
CA VAL A 152 5.35 1.73 9.63
C VAL A 152 4.77 3.09 9.97
N VAL A 153 4.98 3.55 11.20
CA VAL A 153 4.48 4.83 11.69
C VAL A 153 5.43 5.94 11.25
N LYS A 154 4.87 7.04 10.76
CA LYS A 154 5.65 8.22 10.41
C LYS A 154 6.40 8.79 11.61
N GLN A 155 7.74 8.79 11.53
CA GLN A 155 8.60 9.33 12.56
C GLN A 155 8.75 10.86 12.45
N SER A 156 8.69 11.56 13.59
CA SER A 156 8.97 13.00 13.69
C SER A 156 9.54 13.37 15.07
N ASN A 157 10.23 14.51 15.16
CA ASN A 157 10.82 14.98 16.42
C ASN A 157 9.79 15.28 17.52
N ASN A 158 8.54 15.55 17.14
CA ASN A 158 7.42 15.76 18.05
C ASN A 158 6.26 14.82 17.69
N SER A 159 6.55 13.52 17.71
CA SER A 159 5.56 12.51 17.35
C SER A 159 4.47 12.43 18.42
N PRO A 160 3.19 12.38 18.04
CA PRO A 160 2.09 12.22 18.99
C PRO A 160 2.13 10.84 19.66
N LEU A 161 1.44 10.72 20.80
CA LEU A 161 1.23 9.45 21.50
C LEU A 161 0.57 8.38 20.60
N SER A 162 -0.20 8.79 19.58
CA SER A 162 -0.83 7.87 18.63
C SER A 162 0.17 6.93 17.94
N GLY A 163 1.42 7.38 17.73
CA GLY A 163 2.45 6.54 17.12
C GLY A 163 2.89 5.37 18.01
N LEU A 164 2.77 5.51 19.34
CA LEU A 164 3.04 4.44 20.29
C LEU A 164 1.85 3.50 20.47
N LEU A 165 0.63 4.01 20.28
CA LEU A 165 -0.58 3.19 20.32
C LEU A 165 -0.74 2.33 19.06
N TYR A 166 -0.28 2.78 17.89
CA TYR A 166 -0.47 2.06 16.63
C TYR A 166 -0.05 0.58 16.70
N PRO A 167 1.17 0.21 17.18
CA PRO A 167 1.55 -1.19 17.34
C PRO A 167 0.65 -1.99 18.27
N ILE A 168 0.17 -1.36 19.36
CA ILE A 168 -0.70 -1.99 20.36
C ILE A 168 -2.02 -2.39 19.69
N LEU A 169 -2.61 -1.48 18.91
CA LEU A 169 -3.86 -1.73 18.21
C LEU A 169 -3.71 -2.84 17.16
N GLN A 170 -2.67 -2.77 16.33
CA GLN A 170 -2.47 -3.77 15.27
C GLN A 170 -2.23 -5.19 15.84
N VAL A 171 -1.55 -5.32 16.98
CA VAL A 171 -1.38 -6.63 17.65
C VAL A 171 -2.71 -7.17 18.17
N LEU A 172 -3.57 -6.31 18.74
CA LEU A 172 -4.88 -6.73 19.24
C LEU A 172 -5.85 -7.12 18.12
N ASP A 173 -5.70 -6.54 16.93
CA ASP A 173 -6.53 -6.87 15.77
C ASP A 173 -6.52 -8.38 15.46
N GLU A 174 -5.39 -9.07 15.60
CA GLU A 174 -5.33 -10.51 15.31
C GLU A 174 -6.26 -11.34 16.22
N GLN A 175 -6.41 -10.92 17.48
CA GLN A 175 -7.31 -11.56 18.44
C GLN A 175 -8.76 -11.21 18.15
N HIS A 176 -9.05 -9.93 17.95
CA HIS A 176 -10.42 -9.45 17.80
C HIS A 176 -11.01 -9.76 16.42
N LEU A 177 -10.18 -10.06 15.42
CA LEU A 177 -10.60 -10.60 14.13
C LEU A 177 -10.67 -12.14 14.09
N ASP A 178 -10.26 -12.81 15.18
CA ASP A 178 -10.14 -14.27 15.26
C ASP A 178 -9.37 -14.87 14.07
N CYS A 179 -8.17 -14.35 13.80
CA CYS A 179 -7.33 -14.87 12.72
C CYS A 179 -6.29 -15.87 13.22
N ASP A 180 -5.89 -16.77 12.32
CA ASP A 180 -4.74 -17.66 12.48
C ASP A 180 -3.45 -17.02 11.95
N VAL A 181 -3.60 -16.17 10.93
CA VAL A 181 -2.49 -15.62 10.16
C VAL A 181 -2.71 -14.13 9.89
N GLN A 182 -1.66 -13.33 10.05
CA GLN A 182 -1.61 -11.97 9.52
C GLN A 182 -0.71 -11.92 8.29
N PHE A 183 -1.18 -11.28 7.22
CA PHE A 183 -0.42 -10.99 6.03
C PHE A 183 -0.07 -9.50 5.94
N GLY A 184 1.17 -9.18 5.55
CA GLY A 184 1.60 -7.82 5.26
C GLY A 184 2.99 -7.79 4.59
N GLY A 185 3.54 -6.59 4.44
CA GLY A 185 4.89 -6.40 3.90
C GLY A 185 5.98 -6.69 4.94
N VAL A 186 7.22 -6.89 4.46
CA VAL A 186 8.40 -7.03 5.32
C VAL A 186 8.73 -5.79 6.15
N ASP A 187 8.20 -4.63 5.78
CA ASP A 187 8.20 -3.43 6.61
C ASP A 187 7.41 -3.61 7.92
N GLN A 188 6.45 -4.53 7.98
CA GLN A 188 5.69 -4.85 9.18
C GLN A 188 6.36 -5.92 10.07
N ARG A 189 7.53 -6.44 9.69
CA ARG A 189 8.19 -7.54 10.41
C ARG A 189 8.40 -7.28 11.90
N LYS A 190 8.74 -6.03 12.28
CA LYS A 190 8.92 -5.66 13.70
C LYS A 190 7.60 -5.72 14.48
N LEU A 191 6.48 -5.36 13.86
CA LEU A 191 5.14 -5.50 14.44
C LEU A 191 4.74 -6.96 14.59
N PHE A 192 5.00 -7.79 13.59
CA PHE A 192 4.69 -9.21 13.63
C PHE A 192 5.50 -9.96 14.69
N ALA A 193 6.78 -9.59 14.85
CA ALA A 193 7.61 -10.09 15.94
C ALA A 193 7.09 -9.65 17.31
N ALA A 194 6.68 -8.37 17.44
CA ALA A 194 6.05 -7.86 18.66
C ALA A 194 4.77 -8.62 18.99
N SER A 195 3.90 -8.89 18.00
CA SER A 195 2.69 -9.69 18.18
C SER A 195 2.99 -11.07 18.76
N THR A 196 3.99 -11.77 18.20
CA THR A 196 4.42 -13.09 18.67
C THR A 196 4.84 -13.09 20.16
N GLU A 197 5.43 -11.98 20.63
CA GLU A 197 5.85 -11.81 22.02
C GLU A 197 4.71 -11.32 22.93
N TRP A 198 3.83 -10.47 22.43
CA TRP A 198 2.87 -9.71 23.23
C TRP A 198 1.53 -10.41 23.39
N GLN A 199 1.05 -11.15 22.38
CA GLN A 199 -0.20 -11.92 22.49
C GLN A 199 -0.23 -12.84 23.72
N PRO A 200 0.84 -13.63 24.02
CA PRO A 200 0.85 -14.50 25.19
C PRO A 200 0.79 -13.75 26.53
N LYS A 201 1.23 -12.48 26.60
CA LYS A 201 1.15 -11.66 27.83
C LYS A 201 -0.30 -11.38 28.24
N LEU A 202 -1.24 -11.44 27.28
CA LEU A 202 -2.69 -11.33 27.50
C LEU A 202 -3.38 -12.70 27.59
N GLY A 203 -2.64 -13.80 27.48
CA GLY A 203 -3.20 -15.15 27.40
C GLY A 203 -3.73 -15.53 26.01
N TYR A 204 -3.45 -14.73 24.98
CA TYR A 204 -3.86 -15.01 23.60
C TYR A 204 -2.83 -15.88 22.86
N ARG A 205 -3.32 -16.64 21.89
CA ARG A 205 -2.49 -17.55 21.09
C ARG A 205 -1.53 -16.79 20.16
N LYS A 206 -0.44 -17.42 19.77
CA LYS A 206 0.43 -16.91 18.70
C LYS A 206 -0.23 -17.10 17.34
N ARG A 207 0.12 -16.23 16.39
CA ARG A 207 -0.32 -16.28 14.99
C ARG A 207 0.87 -16.58 14.09
N ALA A 208 0.58 -17.06 12.88
CA ALA A 208 1.56 -17.07 11.81
C ALA A 208 1.59 -15.70 11.13
N HIS A 209 2.73 -15.36 10.54
CA HIS A 209 2.88 -14.11 9.78
C HIS A 209 3.47 -14.40 8.40
N LEU A 210 2.82 -13.85 7.37
CA LEU A 210 3.24 -13.98 5.98
C LEU A 210 3.72 -12.62 5.49
N LEU A 211 4.97 -12.55 4.99
CA LEU A 211 5.60 -11.29 4.62
C LEU A 211 5.93 -11.23 3.12
N ASN A 212 5.28 -10.34 2.37
CA ASN A 212 5.66 -10.09 0.98
C ASN A 212 6.88 -9.17 0.90
N PRO A 213 7.73 -9.32 -0.12
CA PRO A 213 8.87 -8.42 -0.32
C PRO A 213 8.43 -7.00 -0.61
N MET A 214 9.35 -6.05 -0.38
CA MET A 214 9.20 -4.68 -0.86
C MET A 214 9.39 -4.65 -2.37
N VAL A 215 8.31 -4.48 -3.12
CA VAL A 215 8.36 -4.38 -4.58
C VAL A 215 8.73 -2.95 -4.98
N PRO A 216 9.79 -2.75 -5.79
CA PRO A 216 10.14 -1.43 -6.30
C PRO A 216 8.98 -0.82 -7.09
N GLY A 217 8.76 0.47 -6.91
CA GLY A 217 7.90 1.26 -7.76
C GLY A 217 8.44 1.35 -9.19
N LEU A 218 7.57 1.72 -10.12
CA LEU A 218 7.90 1.80 -11.54
C LEU A 218 9.03 2.82 -11.84
N THR A 219 9.30 3.75 -10.93
CA THR A 219 10.40 4.72 -11.07
C THR A 219 11.68 4.36 -10.30
N GLY A 220 11.85 3.11 -9.84
CA GLY A 220 13.09 2.63 -9.20
C GLY A 220 13.24 2.92 -7.70
N GLY A 221 12.20 3.48 -7.05
CA GLY A 221 12.12 3.73 -5.61
C GLY A 221 10.83 3.20 -4.99
N LYS A 222 10.45 3.60 -3.76
CA LYS A 222 9.14 3.22 -3.19
C LYS A 222 8.01 3.86 -4.01
N MET A 223 7.00 3.08 -4.41
CA MET A 223 5.78 3.64 -5.02
C MET A 223 5.01 4.40 -3.94
N SER A 224 4.99 5.73 -4.01
CA SER A 224 4.35 6.59 -3.01
C SER A 224 3.02 7.13 -3.52
N SER A 225 1.98 7.04 -2.71
CA SER A 225 0.69 7.67 -3.00
C SER A 225 0.76 9.21 -3.02
N SER A 226 1.85 9.81 -2.50
CA SER A 226 2.02 11.26 -2.38
C SER A 226 2.72 11.92 -3.59
N GLU A 227 3.31 11.13 -4.48
CA GLU A 227 4.04 11.63 -5.65
C GLU A 227 3.31 11.23 -6.94
N GLU A 228 2.76 12.22 -7.66
CA GLU A 228 1.84 11.97 -8.77
C GLU A 228 2.50 11.34 -10.01
N GLU A 229 3.77 11.67 -10.25
CA GLU A 229 4.54 11.13 -11.37
C GLU A 229 5.11 9.72 -11.09
N SER A 230 5.20 9.27 -9.82
CA SER A 230 5.77 7.96 -9.47
C SER A 230 4.72 6.86 -9.27
N LYS A 231 3.42 7.19 -9.37
CA LYS A 231 2.31 6.24 -9.22
C LYS A 231 1.44 6.15 -10.47
N ILE A 232 0.82 4.99 -10.66
CA ILE A 232 -0.26 4.79 -11.64
C ILE A 232 -1.55 4.54 -10.85
N ASP A 233 -2.53 5.41 -11.00
CA ASP A 233 -3.84 5.27 -10.35
C ASP A 233 -4.63 4.13 -11.01
N LEU A 234 -5.43 3.40 -10.24
CA LEU A 234 -6.20 2.25 -10.74
C LEU A 234 -7.32 2.63 -11.72
N LEU A 235 -7.69 3.92 -11.76
CA LEU A 235 -8.69 4.47 -12.68
C LEU A 235 -8.04 5.33 -13.77
N GLU A 236 -6.73 5.22 -13.97
CA GLU A 236 -5.98 6.00 -14.94
C GLU A 236 -6.20 5.49 -16.37
N ALA A 237 -6.40 6.41 -17.32
CA ALA A 237 -6.63 6.06 -18.72
C ALA A 237 -5.42 5.35 -19.35
N ALA A 238 -5.69 4.43 -20.27
CA ALA A 238 -4.68 3.54 -20.86
C ALA A 238 -3.47 4.28 -21.46
N ASP A 239 -3.69 5.40 -22.16
CA ASP A 239 -2.58 6.18 -22.75
C ASP A 239 -1.68 6.80 -21.68
N THR A 240 -2.24 7.19 -20.54
CA THR A 240 -1.48 7.72 -19.42
C THR A 240 -0.67 6.60 -18.73
N VAL A 241 -1.26 5.42 -18.56
CA VAL A 241 -0.56 4.22 -18.07
C VAL A 241 0.65 3.90 -18.95
N ARG A 242 0.45 3.80 -20.28
CA ARG A 242 1.52 3.57 -21.26
C ARG A 242 2.62 4.62 -21.17
N LYS A 243 2.24 5.90 -21.06
CA LYS A 243 3.20 7.01 -20.94
C LYS A 243 4.03 6.91 -19.66
N LYS A 244 3.41 6.59 -18.52
CA LYS A 244 4.11 6.44 -17.23
C LYS A 244 5.06 5.25 -17.24
N ILE A 245 4.63 4.09 -17.74
CA ILE A 245 5.51 2.91 -17.86
C ILE A 245 6.65 3.16 -18.84
N ARG A 246 6.44 3.91 -19.92
CA ARG A 246 7.54 4.27 -20.83
C ARG A 246 8.66 5.02 -20.11
N LYS A 247 8.31 5.90 -19.17
CA LYS A 247 9.25 6.67 -18.32
C LYS A 247 9.84 5.85 -17.16
N ALA A 248 9.33 4.67 -16.87
CA ALA A 248 9.80 3.81 -15.77
C ALA A 248 11.31 3.56 -15.85
N GLN A 249 11.97 3.41 -14.70
CA GLN A 249 13.37 3.03 -14.67
C GLN A 249 13.48 1.52 -14.93
N ALA A 250 14.23 1.15 -15.96
CA ALA A 250 14.57 -0.23 -16.29
C ALA A 250 15.88 -0.18 -17.08
N ALA A 251 17.01 -0.24 -16.37
CA ALA A 251 18.32 -0.23 -17.00
C ALA A 251 18.55 -1.58 -17.72
N PRO A 252 19.14 -1.59 -18.92
CA PRO A 252 19.43 -2.84 -19.63
C PRO A 252 20.29 -3.78 -18.78
N LYS A 253 19.99 -5.08 -18.77
CA LYS A 253 20.73 -6.13 -18.05
C LYS A 253 20.72 -6.05 -16.52
N GLU A 254 20.15 -4.99 -15.94
CA GLU A 254 20.00 -4.83 -14.49
C GLU A 254 18.63 -5.35 -14.03
N VAL A 255 18.65 -6.47 -13.31
CA VAL A 255 17.45 -7.09 -12.72
C VAL A 255 17.13 -6.52 -11.34
N GLU A 256 18.14 -6.07 -10.60
CA GLU A 256 17.97 -5.54 -9.25
C GLU A 256 17.32 -4.15 -9.30
N ASN A 257 16.42 -3.86 -8.35
CA ASN A 257 15.67 -2.61 -8.28
C ASN A 257 14.88 -2.27 -9.56
N ASN A 258 14.56 -3.27 -10.38
CA ASN A 258 13.79 -3.10 -11.61
C ASN A 258 12.30 -3.26 -11.35
N GLY A 259 11.60 -2.14 -11.15
CA GLY A 259 10.16 -2.15 -10.84
C GLY A 259 9.29 -2.71 -11.96
N VAL A 260 9.71 -2.62 -13.21
CA VAL A 260 8.96 -3.18 -14.35
C VAL A 260 9.05 -4.70 -14.36
N LEU A 261 10.25 -5.25 -14.15
CA LEU A 261 10.46 -6.70 -14.05
C LEU A 261 9.80 -7.28 -12.79
N SER A 262 9.90 -6.57 -11.67
CA SER A 262 9.25 -6.96 -10.42
C SER A 262 7.73 -6.97 -10.55
N PHE A 263 7.13 -6.04 -11.31
CA PHE A 263 5.69 -6.05 -11.57
C PHE A 263 5.27 -7.29 -12.37
N ALA A 264 6.08 -7.72 -13.34
CA ALA A 264 5.83 -8.97 -14.05
C ALA A 264 5.88 -10.19 -13.12
N GLU A 265 6.88 -10.25 -12.23
CA GLU A 265 7.09 -11.32 -11.24
C GLU A 265 5.95 -11.42 -10.22
N PHE A 266 5.64 -10.32 -9.54
CA PHE A 266 4.75 -10.33 -8.38
C PHE A 266 3.28 -10.12 -8.73
N VAL A 267 2.97 -9.65 -9.94
CA VAL A 267 1.60 -9.35 -10.37
C VAL A 267 1.20 -10.12 -11.62
N LEU A 268 1.88 -9.91 -12.75
CA LEU A 268 1.36 -10.37 -14.04
C LEU A 268 1.43 -11.90 -14.19
N LEU A 269 2.57 -12.52 -13.85
CA LEU A 269 2.73 -13.98 -13.91
C LEU A 269 1.74 -14.70 -12.98
N PRO A 270 1.61 -14.36 -11.69
CA PRO A 270 0.66 -15.03 -10.82
C PRO A 270 -0.80 -14.71 -11.15
N ALA A 271 -1.12 -13.48 -11.57
CA ALA A 271 -2.48 -13.16 -12.02
C ALA A 271 -2.89 -13.98 -13.25
N SER A 272 -1.96 -14.20 -14.19
CA SER A 272 -2.17 -15.09 -15.33
C SER A 272 -2.39 -16.54 -14.89
N ALA A 273 -1.61 -17.02 -13.91
CA ALA A 273 -1.77 -18.35 -13.33
C ALA A 273 -3.14 -18.55 -12.68
N LEU A 274 -3.63 -17.55 -11.93
CA LEU A 274 -4.95 -17.61 -11.31
C LEU A 274 -6.10 -17.65 -12.34
N LYS A 275 -5.92 -17.01 -13.51
CA LYS A 275 -6.94 -17.01 -14.58
C LYS A 275 -6.90 -18.24 -15.47
N THR A 276 -5.72 -18.72 -15.81
CA THR A 276 -5.51 -19.73 -16.87
C THR A 276 -5.05 -21.08 -16.34
N GLY A 277 -4.75 -21.19 -15.04
CA GLY A 277 -4.19 -22.38 -14.40
C GLY A 277 -2.68 -22.53 -14.56
N ARG A 278 -2.01 -21.66 -15.32
CA ARG A 278 -0.55 -21.65 -15.47
C ARG A 278 0.00 -20.22 -15.61
N PRO A 279 1.15 -19.90 -15.00
CA PRO A 279 1.79 -18.61 -15.20
C PRO A 279 2.19 -18.45 -16.67
N GLU A 280 1.83 -17.32 -17.27
CA GLU A 280 2.24 -16.97 -18.63
C GLU A 280 2.30 -15.46 -18.80
N PHE A 281 3.44 -14.94 -19.27
CA PHE A 281 3.62 -13.55 -19.67
C PHE A 281 4.23 -13.48 -21.07
N ARG A 282 3.55 -12.79 -21.99
CA ARG A 282 3.95 -12.67 -23.39
C ARG A 282 4.52 -11.29 -23.69
N VAL A 283 5.62 -11.26 -24.44
CA VAL A 283 6.26 -10.03 -24.91
C VAL A 283 6.31 -10.05 -26.43
N SER A 284 5.56 -9.15 -27.07
CA SER A 284 5.53 -9.02 -28.53
C SER A 284 6.87 -8.53 -29.08
N ARG A 285 7.31 -9.14 -30.18
CA ARG A 285 8.47 -8.73 -30.99
C ARG A 285 8.10 -8.48 -32.45
N GLU A 286 6.83 -8.15 -32.70
CA GLU A 286 6.31 -7.91 -34.07
C GLU A 286 7.08 -6.84 -34.83
N ARG A 287 7.57 -5.81 -34.14
CA ARG A 287 8.37 -4.73 -34.76
C ARG A 287 9.67 -5.23 -35.39
N ASP A 288 10.20 -6.33 -34.87
CA ASP A 288 11.45 -6.95 -35.32
C ASP A 288 11.18 -8.14 -36.25
N GLY A 289 9.91 -8.47 -36.53
CA GLY A 289 9.52 -9.63 -37.34
C GLY A 289 9.84 -10.98 -36.68
N LEU A 290 9.96 -11.00 -35.35
CA LEU A 290 10.30 -12.20 -34.56
C LEU A 290 9.09 -12.73 -33.81
N GLU A 291 9.11 -14.03 -33.52
CA GLU A 291 8.14 -14.69 -32.64
C GLU A 291 8.10 -14.04 -31.25
N PRO A 292 6.97 -14.02 -30.53
CA PRO A 292 6.92 -13.45 -29.19
C PRO A 292 7.78 -14.23 -28.20
N LEU A 293 8.29 -13.55 -27.16
CA LEU A 293 8.86 -14.21 -25.99
C LEU A 293 7.71 -14.61 -25.06
N VAL A 294 7.74 -15.84 -24.54
CA VAL A 294 6.71 -16.37 -23.64
C VAL A 294 7.38 -16.92 -22.39
N TYR A 295 7.05 -16.32 -21.25
CA TYR A 295 7.63 -16.69 -19.95
C TYR A 295 6.60 -17.39 -19.08
N HIS A 296 6.99 -18.53 -18.53
CA HIS A 296 6.21 -19.27 -17.53
C HIS A 296 6.77 -19.13 -16.12
N ASP A 297 7.98 -18.61 -15.98
CA ASP A 297 8.60 -18.33 -14.70
C ASP A 297 9.48 -17.08 -14.81
N ILE A 298 9.77 -16.50 -13.65
CA ILE A 298 10.59 -15.30 -13.56
C ILE A 298 12.09 -15.58 -13.80
N LYS A 299 12.56 -16.81 -13.59
CA LYS A 299 13.99 -17.13 -13.74
C LYS A 299 14.43 -16.97 -15.19
N GLN A 300 13.68 -17.56 -16.13
CA GLN A 300 13.95 -17.40 -17.56
C GLN A 300 13.86 -15.93 -17.98
N MET A 301 12.87 -15.21 -17.48
CA MET A 301 12.69 -13.79 -17.81
C MET A 301 13.85 -12.92 -17.31
N GLN A 302 14.36 -13.18 -16.09
CA GLN A 302 15.54 -12.51 -15.55
C GLN A 302 16.82 -12.88 -16.31
N GLU A 303 16.97 -14.14 -16.72
CA GLU A 303 18.11 -14.59 -17.53
C GLU A 303 18.12 -13.92 -18.91
N ASP A 304 16.99 -13.91 -19.61
CA ASP A 304 16.84 -13.23 -20.90
C ASP A 304 17.06 -11.72 -20.78
N TYR A 305 16.67 -11.11 -19.66
CA TYR A 305 16.93 -9.70 -19.39
C TYR A 305 18.43 -9.41 -19.19
N LYS A 306 19.13 -10.26 -18.42
CA LYS A 306 20.60 -10.17 -18.24
C LYS A 306 21.37 -10.38 -19.54
N ASN A 307 20.86 -11.24 -20.41
CA ASN A 307 21.46 -11.60 -21.69
C ASN A 307 21.05 -10.69 -22.86
N ASP A 308 20.32 -9.60 -22.61
CA ASP A 308 19.82 -8.65 -23.64
C ASP A 308 18.81 -9.22 -24.64
N ILE A 309 18.28 -10.41 -24.39
CA ILE A 309 17.21 -11.02 -25.20
C ILE A 309 15.89 -10.29 -24.94
N LEU A 310 15.61 -10.00 -23.66
CA LEU A 310 14.52 -9.16 -23.21
C LEU A 310 15.05 -7.77 -22.85
N THR A 311 14.82 -6.80 -23.72
CA THR A 311 15.27 -5.42 -23.50
C THR A 311 14.21 -4.57 -22.79
N PRO A 312 14.57 -3.43 -22.17
CA PRO A 312 13.60 -2.48 -21.65
C PRO A 312 12.56 -2.01 -22.69
N GLN A 313 12.95 -1.92 -23.96
CA GLN A 313 12.12 -1.48 -25.07
C GLN A 313 11.03 -2.51 -25.43
N LEU A 314 11.30 -3.80 -25.19
CA LEU A 314 10.34 -4.88 -25.35
C LEU A 314 9.48 -5.06 -24.08
N LEU A 315 10.11 -5.01 -22.90
CA LEU A 315 9.46 -5.27 -21.63
C LEU A 315 8.41 -4.21 -21.27
N LYS A 316 8.75 -2.92 -21.38
CA LYS A 316 7.87 -1.82 -20.96
C LYS A 316 6.52 -1.81 -21.68
N PRO A 317 6.45 -1.92 -23.03
CA PRO A 317 5.16 -2.01 -23.72
C PRO A 317 4.34 -3.24 -23.29
N ALA A 318 4.98 -4.40 -23.15
CA ALA A 318 4.27 -5.62 -22.74
C ALA A 318 3.66 -5.51 -21.33
N VAL A 319 4.41 -4.95 -20.37
CA VAL A 319 3.89 -4.68 -19.02
C VAL A 319 2.78 -3.63 -19.05
N ALA A 320 2.87 -2.62 -19.92
CA ALA A 320 1.84 -1.61 -20.06
C ALA A 320 0.52 -2.17 -20.58
N GLU A 321 0.54 -2.98 -21.65
CA GLU A 321 -0.67 -3.60 -22.17
C GLU A 321 -1.28 -4.59 -21.16
N ALA A 322 -0.46 -5.43 -20.53
CA ALA A 322 -0.94 -6.37 -19.52
C ALA A 322 -1.55 -5.65 -18.30
N LEU A 323 -0.98 -4.52 -17.88
CA LEU A 323 -1.55 -3.71 -16.79
C LEU A 323 -2.87 -3.04 -17.22
N VAL A 324 -2.95 -2.52 -18.45
CA VAL A 324 -4.18 -1.94 -19.00
C VAL A 324 -5.29 -2.98 -19.06
N GLU A 325 -5.00 -4.19 -19.54
CA GLU A 325 -5.95 -5.30 -19.55
C GLU A 325 -6.40 -5.69 -18.14
N LEU A 326 -5.48 -5.71 -17.17
CA LEU A 326 -5.79 -6.00 -15.77
C LEU A 326 -6.66 -4.90 -15.13
N MET A 327 -6.47 -3.64 -15.51
CA MET A 327 -7.23 -2.49 -14.98
C MET A 327 -8.58 -2.28 -15.68
N ALA A 328 -8.76 -2.75 -16.92
CA ALA A 328 -9.98 -2.51 -17.69
C ALA A 328 -11.27 -2.92 -16.96
N PRO A 329 -11.38 -4.11 -16.31
CA PRO A 329 -12.58 -4.48 -15.55
C PRO A 329 -12.86 -3.54 -14.37
N ILE A 330 -11.81 -2.99 -13.74
CA ILE A 330 -11.94 -2.06 -12.62
C ILE A 330 -12.54 -0.75 -13.11
N ILE A 331 -12.04 -0.23 -14.23
CA ILE A 331 -12.55 1.00 -14.86
C ILE A 331 -14.01 0.80 -15.26
N THR A 332 -14.35 -0.31 -15.91
CA THR A 332 -15.74 -0.64 -16.27
C THR A 332 -16.66 -0.71 -15.05
N ALA A 333 -16.22 -1.35 -13.97
CA ALA A 333 -17.00 -1.43 -12.73
C ALA A 333 -17.21 -0.06 -12.07
N PHE A 334 -16.19 0.80 -12.11
CA PHE A 334 -16.27 2.18 -11.62
C PHE A 334 -17.22 3.04 -12.45
N GLU A 335 -17.14 2.96 -13.78
CA GLU A 335 -18.01 3.72 -14.69
C GLU A 335 -19.48 3.31 -14.57
N ALA A 336 -19.75 2.02 -14.32
CA ALA A 336 -21.09 1.50 -14.10
C ALA A 336 -21.70 1.90 -12.74
N SER A 337 -20.88 2.27 -11.75
CA SER A 337 -21.33 2.58 -10.38
C SER A 337 -21.33 4.07 -10.08
N LYS A 338 -22.50 4.71 -10.18
CA LYS A 338 -22.70 6.10 -9.74
C LYS A 338 -22.35 6.30 -8.27
N GLU A 339 -22.68 5.33 -7.43
CA GLU A 339 -22.37 5.37 -6.01
C GLU A 339 -20.86 5.42 -5.75
N TRP A 340 -20.08 4.60 -6.46
CA TRP A 340 -18.62 4.62 -6.33
C TRP A 340 -18.02 5.94 -6.81
N GLN A 341 -18.55 6.52 -7.89
CA GLN A 341 -18.15 7.84 -8.37
C GLN A 341 -18.42 8.94 -7.33
N GLU A 342 -19.60 8.95 -6.73
CA GLU A 342 -19.97 9.89 -5.67
C GLU A 342 -19.10 9.73 -4.42
N ILE A 343 -18.87 8.50 -3.97
CA ILE A 343 -17.97 8.20 -2.85
C ILE A 343 -16.55 8.67 -3.14
N THR A 344 -16.07 8.51 -4.37
CA THR A 344 -14.73 8.96 -4.78
C THR A 344 -14.57 10.47 -4.63
N LEU A 345 -15.57 11.25 -5.05
CA LEU A 345 -15.57 12.71 -4.91
C LEU A 345 -15.60 13.15 -3.44
N LYS A 346 -16.33 12.42 -2.58
CA LYS A 346 -16.37 12.69 -1.14
C LYS A 346 -15.07 12.30 -0.44
N ALA A 347 -14.48 11.17 -0.82
CA ALA A 347 -13.25 10.63 -0.23
C ALA A 347 -11.99 11.42 -0.62
N TYR A 348 -11.98 11.98 -1.84
CA TYR A 348 -10.88 12.74 -2.42
C TYR A 348 -11.40 13.98 -3.14
N PRO A 349 -11.84 15.01 -2.39
CA PRO A 349 -12.35 16.23 -2.99
C PRO A 349 -11.26 16.89 -3.85
N PRO A 350 -11.60 17.38 -5.05
CA PRO A 350 -10.64 18.11 -5.88
C PRO A 350 -10.04 19.29 -5.12
N PRO A 351 -8.76 19.61 -5.31
CA PRO A 351 -8.15 20.76 -4.65
C PRO A 351 -8.93 22.04 -4.99
N GLU A 352 -9.24 22.84 -3.97
CA GLU A 352 -9.89 24.12 -4.18
C GLU A 352 -9.03 24.99 -5.11
N LYS A 353 -9.63 25.47 -6.22
CA LYS A 353 -8.99 26.46 -7.07
C LYS A 353 -8.78 27.72 -6.24
N LYS A 354 -7.57 27.96 -5.74
CA LYS A 354 -7.20 29.23 -5.12
C LYS A 354 -7.57 30.36 -6.08
N LYS A 355 -8.61 31.13 -5.77
CA LYS A 355 -8.89 32.39 -6.48
C LYS A 355 -7.63 33.23 -6.34
N LYS A 356 -6.96 33.55 -7.46
CA LYS A 356 -5.93 34.59 -7.45
C LYS A 356 -6.58 35.84 -6.88
N GLU A 357 -6.19 36.24 -5.68
CA GLU A 357 -6.50 37.56 -5.18
C GLU A 357 -6.02 38.55 -6.25
N LYS A 358 -6.97 39.31 -6.82
CA LYS A 358 -6.60 40.42 -7.69
C LYS A 358 -5.78 41.36 -6.81
N LYS A 359 -4.45 41.39 -6.98
CA LYS A 359 -3.63 42.50 -6.50
C LYS A 359 -4.34 43.77 -6.95
N GLN A 360 -4.86 44.52 -5.98
CA GLN A 360 -5.39 45.84 -6.21
C GLN A 360 -4.25 46.63 -6.84
N LYS A 361 -4.36 46.97 -8.13
CA LYS A 361 -3.40 47.87 -8.77
C LYS A 361 -3.63 49.21 -8.11
N ASP A 362 -2.81 49.53 -7.14
CA ASP A 362 -2.67 50.89 -6.64
C ASP A 362 -2.23 51.75 -7.84
N LYS A 363 -3.20 52.43 -8.47
CA LYS A 363 -2.90 53.43 -9.50
C LYS A 363 -2.35 54.63 -8.74
N GLY A 364 -1.06 54.57 -8.43
CA GLY A 364 -0.34 55.67 -7.82
C GLY A 364 -0.58 56.94 -8.63
N ASN A 365 -1.24 57.91 -8.01
CA ASN A 365 -1.36 59.27 -8.51
C ASN A 365 0.03 59.91 -8.43
N ARG A 366 0.81 59.87 -9.51
CA ARG A 366 1.99 60.72 -9.66
C ARG A 366 2.01 61.37 -11.04
N TYR A 367 1.68 62.66 -11.03
CA TYR A 367 1.95 63.65 -12.06
C TYR A 367 3.44 63.66 -12.45
N PRO A 368 3.79 63.86 -13.74
CA PRO A 368 5.17 63.89 -14.18
C PRO A 368 5.79 65.27 -13.91
N GLY A 369 6.76 65.34 -13.01
CA GLY A 369 7.64 66.51 -12.87
C GLY A 369 7.91 66.93 -11.43
N ALA A 370 8.92 66.33 -10.81
CA ALA A 370 9.80 66.98 -9.83
C ALA A 370 10.99 66.06 -9.55
N LYS A 371 12.20 66.49 -9.91
CA LYS A 371 13.47 65.90 -9.45
C LYS A 371 13.79 66.45 -8.07
N THR A 372 14.26 65.57 -7.16
CA THR A 372 15.20 65.73 -6.02
C THR A 372 14.84 64.67 -4.96
N ALA A 373 15.70 64.14 -4.10
CA ALA A 373 17.15 64.13 -3.89
C ALA A 373 17.43 62.84 -3.09
N GLU A 374 18.57 62.19 -3.30
CA GLU A 374 19.07 61.13 -2.43
C GLU A 374 19.49 61.75 -1.09
N THR A 375 18.96 61.24 0.02
CA THR A 375 19.56 61.37 1.34
C THR A 375 19.48 60.04 2.07
N ALA A 376 20.65 59.55 2.48
CA ALA A 376 20.86 58.41 3.35
C ALA A 376 20.50 58.74 4.81
N GLU A 377 20.32 57.67 5.60
CA GLU A 377 20.55 57.47 7.06
C GLU A 377 19.44 56.57 7.65
N LEU A 378 19.60 55.69 8.64
CA LEU A 378 20.66 54.92 9.33
C LEU A 378 19.86 53.93 10.24
N PRO A 379 20.41 52.76 10.67
CA PRO A 379 19.62 51.75 11.38
C PRO A 379 19.40 52.05 12.88
N LEU A 380 18.18 51.82 13.36
CA LEU A 380 17.78 51.96 14.77
C LEU A 380 18.28 50.76 15.62
N ARG A 381 18.94 51.08 16.73
CA ARG A 381 19.39 50.17 17.79
C ARG A 381 18.22 49.74 18.67
N GLU A 382 18.13 48.45 19.01
CA GLU A 382 17.36 47.98 20.16
C GLU A 382 18.24 47.93 21.42
N ILE A 383 17.61 48.25 22.55
CA ILE A 383 18.20 48.70 23.80
C ILE A 383 18.31 47.49 24.73
N GLY A 384 19.52 47.18 25.19
CA GLY A 384 19.77 46.17 26.21
C GLY A 384 19.41 46.69 27.59
N VAL A 385 18.66 45.90 28.36
CA VAL A 385 18.47 46.07 29.79
C VAL A 385 19.27 44.96 30.48
N GLN A 386 20.21 45.37 31.33
CA GLN A 386 21.04 44.51 32.16
C GLN A 386 20.96 45.07 33.58
N GLU A 387 20.72 44.22 34.57
CA GLU A 387 21.01 44.47 36.00
C GLU A 387 20.82 43.15 36.78
N PRO A 388 21.45 42.95 37.96
CA PRO A 388 22.88 43.01 38.22
C PRO A 388 23.39 41.74 38.97
N THR A 389 24.71 41.56 39.02
CA THR A 389 25.42 40.54 39.82
C THR A 389 26.01 41.13 41.11
N ALA A 390 25.92 40.42 42.23
CA ALA A 390 26.85 40.32 43.39
C ALA A 390 26.11 39.49 44.48
N ASP A 391 26.66 38.52 45.19
CA ASP A 391 28.03 38.03 45.44
C ASP A 391 28.04 36.49 45.50
#